data_AF-A0A2V6X0I1-F1
#
_entry.id   AF-A0A2V6X0I1-F1
#
_cell.length_a   1.000
_cell.length_b   1.000
_cell.length_c   1.000
_cell.angle_alpha   90.00
_cell.angle_beta   90.00
_cell.angle_gamma   90.00
#
_symmetry.space_group_name_H-M   'P 1'
#
loop_
_entity.id
_entity.type
_entity.pdbx_description
1 polymer ?
#
loop_
_entity_poly.entity_id
_entity_poly.type
_entity_poly.pdbx_seq_one_letter_code
_entity_poly.pdbx_strand_id
1 'polypeptide(L)'
;MDHLWIPTVAGLLVMLASLASVELGISVALIEISLGVVAGNFLGLQSPPWMDFLASFGSIVLTFLAGAEVDPEVMRAKLQESLLIGGLSFAAPFFGTWLVCGWGLGWSLPAAQIAGVALSTTSLAVVYAVLVETG
;
A
#
# COMPACT_ATOMS: atom_id res chain seq x y z
N MET A 1 -32.80 5.81 8.14
CA MET A 1 -31.60 5.50 8.98
C MET A 1 -30.62 4.61 8.21
N ASP A 2 -30.69 4.65 6.88
CA ASP A 2 -30.19 3.58 6.00
C ASP A 2 -28.82 3.88 5.40
N HIS A 3 -28.19 4.99 5.80
CA HIS A 3 -26.92 5.49 5.27
C HIS A 3 -25.74 5.39 6.25
N LEU A 4 -25.97 5.08 7.53
CA LEU A 4 -24.91 5.08 8.55
C LEU A 4 -24.26 3.70 8.74
N TRP A 5 -24.92 2.62 8.32
CA TRP A 5 -24.43 1.27 8.56
C TRP A 5 -23.07 1.01 7.91
N ILE A 6 -22.82 1.57 6.72
CA ILE A 6 -21.54 1.45 6.01
C ILE A 6 -20.40 2.05 6.85
N PRO A 7 -20.43 3.36 7.22
CA PRO A 7 -19.41 3.93 8.08
C PRO A 7 -19.30 3.25 9.45
N THR A 8 -20.41 2.79 10.04
CA THR A 8 -20.36 2.08 11.32
C THR A 8 -19.60 0.76 11.22
N VAL A 9 -19.91 -0.05 10.20
CA VAL A 9 -19.20 -1.32 9.97
C VAL A 9 -17.74 -1.06 9.59
N ALA A 10 -17.47 -0.09 8.71
CA ALA A 10 -16.10 0.29 8.36
C ALA A 10 -15.29 0.73 9.59
N GLY A 11 -15.87 1.56 10.46
CA GLY A 11 -15.23 2.00 11.71
C GLY A 11 -14.95 0.83 12.66
N LEU A 12 -15.88 -0.11 12.80
CA LEU A 12 -15.69 -1.35 13.56
C LEU A 12 -14.54 -2.19 12.98
N LEU A 13 -14.46 -2.33 11.66
CA LEU A 13 -13.40 -3.08 10.99
C LEU A 13 -12.03 -2.43 11.19
N VAL A 14 -11.92 -1.10 11.08
CA VAL A 14 -10.67 -0.36 11.35
C VAL A 14 -10.23 -0.52 12.81
N MET A 15 -11.18 -0.44 13.75
CA MET A 15 -10.89 -0.66 15.17
C MET A 15 -10.40 -2.09 15.42
N LEU A 16 -11.08 -3.10 14.86
CA LEU A 16 -10.68 -4.50 14.96
C LEU A 16 -9.32 -4.75 14.30
N ALA A 17 -9.04 -4.12 13.15
CA ALA A 17 -7.74 -4.19 12.49
C ALA A 17 -6.61 -3.68 13.38
N SER A 18 -6.85 -2.55 14.06
CA SER A 18 -5.88 -1.94 14.98
C SER A 18 -5.60 -2.83 16.19
N LEU A 19 -6.63 -3.43 16.79
CA LEU A 19 -6.46 -4.37 17.91
C LEU A 19 -5.71 -5.64 17.47
N ALA A 20 -6.14 -6.24 16.35
CA ALA A 20 -5.51 -7.44 15.81
C ALA A 20 -4.05 -7.19 15.40
N SER A 21 -3.71 -6.01 14.90
CA SER A 21 -2.34 -5.63 14.56
C SER A 21 -1.40 -5.73 15.75
N VAL A 22 -1.82 -5.19 16.90
CA VAL A 22 -1.03 -5.21 18.14
C VAL A 22 -0.88 -6.63 18.69
N GLU A 23 -1.94 -7.43 18.65
CA GLU A 23 -1.90 -8.81 19.16
C GLU A 23 -1.08 -9.75 18.27
N LEU A 24 -1.10 -9.54 16.95
CA LEU A 24 -0.45 -10.42 15.98
C LEU A 24 0.96 -9.97 15.57
N GLY A 25 1.37 -8.74 15.88
CA GLY A 25 2.64 -8.18 15.41
C GLY A 25 2.71 -8.04 13.89
N ILE A 26 1.58 -7.65 13.27
CA ILE A 26 1.47 -7.46 11.82
C ILE A 26 1.07 -6.01 11.56
N SER A 27 1.61 -5.40 10.51
CA SER A 27 1.25 -4.03 10.11
C SER A 27 -0.27 -3.81 10.03
N VAL A 28 -0.76 -2.77 10.70
CA VAL A 28 -2.18 -2.36 10.70
C VAL A 28 -2.73 -2.26 9.27
N ALA A 29 -1.96 -1.65 8.36
CA ALA A 29 -2.38 -1.45 6.97
C ALA A 29 -2.67 -2.76 6.23
N LEU A 30 -1.88 -3.82 6.49
CA LEU A 30 -2.12 -5.14 5.88
C LEU A 30 -3.45 -5.73 6.35
N ILE A 31 -3.75 -5.59 7.64
CA ILE A 31 -5.00 -6.10 8.22
C ILE A 31 -6.20 -5.28 7.74
N GLU A 32 -6.08 -3.95 7.70
CA GLU A 32 -7.13 -3.05 7.18
C GLU A 32 -7.47 -3.35 5.72
N ILE A 33 -6.47 -3.52 4.84
CA ILE A 33 -6.68 -3.88 3.44
C ILE A 33 -7.34 -5.25 3.34
N SER A 34 -6.87 -6.24 4.10
CA SER A 34 -7.42 -7.59 4.08
C SER A 34 -8.89 -7.62 4.53
N LEU A 35 -9.21 -6.94 5.63
CA LEU A 35 -10.59 -6.80 6.11
C LEU A 35 -11.45 -6.01 5.13
N GLY A 36 -10.91 -4.96 4.50
CA GLY A 36 -11.59 -4.21 3.44
C GLY A 36 -11.95 -5.08 2.23
N VAL A 37 -11.03 -5.94 1.79
CA VAL A 37 -11.28 -6.91 0.70
C VAL A 37 -12.39 -7.88 1.10
N VAL A 38 -12.35 -8.45 2.31
CA VAL A 38 -13.41 -9.36 2.81
C VAL A 38 -14.74 -8.62 2.90
N ALA A 39 -14.75 -7.42 3.47
CA ALA A 39 -15.94 -6.59 3.65
C ALA A 39 -16.58 -6.19 2.31
N GLY A 40 -15.79 -5.76 1.33
CA GLY A 40 -16.29 -5.41 0.00
C GLY A 40 -16.89 -6.59 -0.75
N ASN A 41 -16.25 -7.76 -0.69
CA ASN A 41 -16.68 -8.94 -1.45
C ASN A 41 -17.83 -9.71 -0.78
N PHE A 42 -17.82 -9.85 0.54
CA PHE A 42 -18.80 -10.68 1.26
C PHE A 42 -19.94 -9.89 1.89
N LEU A 43 -19.71 -8.65 2.32
CA LEU A 43 -20.73 -7.80 2.94
C LEU A 43 -21.31 -6.77 1.95
N GLY A 44 -20.78 -6.70 0.72
CA GLY A 44 -21.22 -5.75 -0.30
C GLY A 44 -20.99 -4.29 0.10
N LEU A 45 -20.02 -4.02 0.99
CA LEU A 45 -19.70 -2.67 1.42
C LEU A 45 -19.13 -1.88 0.24
N GLN A 46 -19.83 -0.81 -0.14
CA GLN A 46 -19.42 0.15 -1.16
C GLN A 46 -19.04 1.45 -0.47
N SER A 47 -17.91 2.04 -0.84
CA SER A 47 -17.48 3.32 -0.28
C SER A 47 -18.43 4.44 -0.73
N PRO A 48 -19.01 5.21 0.20
CA PRO A 48 -19.67 6.46 -0.14
C PRO A 48 -18.64 7.51 -0.60
N PRO A 49 -19.04 8.52 -1.39
CA PRO A 49 -18.09 9.46 -2.00
C PRO A 49 -17.15 10.20 -1.04
N TRP A 50 -17.58 10.44 0.20
CA TRP A 50 -16.73 11.09 1.21
C TRP A 50 -15.59 10.16 1.70
N MET A 51 -15.79 8.84 1.71
CA MET A 51 -14.74 7.87 2.03
C MET A 51 -13.70 7.82 0.91
N ASP A 52 -14.13 7.86 -0.36
CA ASP A 52 -13.21 7.93 -1.51
C ASP A 52 -12.39 9.22 -1.50
N PHE A 53 -13.02 10.34 -1.12
CA PHE A 53 -12.32 11.60 -0.90
C PHE A 53 -11.26 11.46 0.20
N LEU A 54 -11.60 10.89 1.37
CA LEU A 54 -10.65 10.69 2.45
C LEU A 54 -9.51 9.74 2.06
N ALA A 55 -9.80 8.67 1.32
CA ALA A 55 -8.78 7.74 0.83
C ALA A 55 -7.81 8.45 -0.13
N SER A 56 -8.34 9.25 -1.05
CA SER A 56 -7.53 10.02 -2.00
C SER A 56 -6.69 11.08 -1.30
N PHE A 57 -7.30 11.83 -0.37
CA PHE A 57 -6.61 12.86 0.41
C PHE A 57 -5.52 12.23 1.28
N GLY A 58 -5.85 11.16 2.00
CA GLY A 58 -4.90 10.42 2.83
C GLY A 58 -3.72 9.88 2.04
N SER A 59 -3.96 9.32 0.85
CA SER A 59 -2.89 8.85 -0.05
C SER A 59 -1.90 9.97 -0.44
N ILE A 60 -2.43 11.15 -0.79
CA ILE A 60 -1.59 12.32 -1.11
C ILE A 60 -0.79 12.77 0.12
N VAL A 61 -1.45 12.88 1.29
CA VAL A 61 -0.80 13.31 2.53
C VAL A 61 0.29 12.34 2.94
N LEU A 62 0.03 11.03 2.91
CA LEU A 62 1.02 10.00 3.26
C LEU A 62 2.22 10.03 2.31
N THR A 63 1.98 10.20 1.01
CA THR A 63 3.07 10.32 0.02
C THR A 63 3.89 11.59 0.23
N PHE A 64 3.22 12.71 0.55
CA PHE A 64 3.89 13.96 0.88
C PHE A 64 4.75 13.85 2.14
N LEU A 65 4.20 13.27 3.21
CA LEU A 65 4.92 13.06 4.46
C LEU A 65 6.13 12.15 4.27
N ALA A 66 5.99 11.07 3.51
CA ALA A 66 7.11 10.20 3.15
C ALA A 66 8.22 10.95 2.42
N GLY A 67 7.88 11.92 1.56
CA GLY A 67 8.86 12.80 0.93
C GLY A 67 9.45 13.85 1.88
N ALA A 68 8.66 14.36 2.82
CA ALA A 68 9.08 15.34 3.81
C ALA A 68 10.02 14.75 4.88
N GLU A 69 9.95 13.45 5.13
CA GLU A 69 10.83 12.72 6.04
C GLU A 69 12.25 12.48 5.46
N VAL A 70 12.45 12.74 4.16
CA VAL A 70 13.76 12.56 3.50
C VAL A 70 14.74 13.66 3.91
N ASP A 71 15.89 13.26 4.45
CA ASP A 71 17.01 14.17 4.73
C ASP A 71 17.71 14.61 3.42
N PRO A 72 17.65 15.92 3.06
CA PRO A 72 18.24 16.41 1.82
C PRO A 72 19.76 16.40 1.81
N GLU A 73 20.43 16.48 2.96
CA GLU A 73 21.90 16.43 3.04
C GLU A 73 22.40 15.02 2.75
N VAL A 74 21.78 14.01 3.38
CA VAL A 74 22.08 12.60 3.13
C VAL A 74 21.77 12.23 1.67
N MET A 75 20.62 12.65 1.14
CA MET A 75 20.25 12.40 -0.25
C MET A 75 21.28 12.99 -1.23
N ARG A 76 21.78 14.20 -0.98
CA ARG A 76 22.82 14.83 -1.83
C ARG A 76 24.15 14.10 -1.72
N ALA A 77 24.54 13.69 -0.51
CA ALA A 77 25.79 12.96 -0.29
C ALA A 77 25.78 11.56 -0.93
N LYS A 78 24.60 10.93 -1.05
CA LYS A 78 24.40 9.57 -1.57
C LYS A 78 23.54 9.52 -2.82
N LEU A 79 23.57 10.57 -3.65
CA LEU A 79 22.62 10.73 -4.75
C LEU A 79 22.73 9.60 -5.78
N GLN A 80 23.96 9.21 -6.14
CA GLN A 80 24.20 8.16 -7.10
C GLN A 80 23.72 6.80 -6.58
N GLU A 81 24.06 6.45 -5.34
CA GLU A 81 23.62 5.20 -4.71
C GLU A 81 22.10 5.18 -4.56
N SER A 82 21.49 6.29 -4.13
CA SER A 82 20.04 6.41 -3.96
C SER A 82 19.28 6.26 -5.28
N LEU A 83 19.77 6.90 -6.34
CA LEU A 83 19.18 6.79 -7.68
C LEU A 83 19.35 5.39 -8.27
N LEU A 84 20.51 4.76 -8.08
CA LEU A 84 20.75 3.40 -8.57
C LEU A 84 19.91 2.38 -7.81
N ILE A 85 19.91 2.44 -6.48
CA ILE A 85 19.13 1.52 -5.63
C ILE A 85 17.64 1.72 -5.91
N GLY A 86 17.14 2.96 -5.89
CA GLY A 86 15.73 3.26 -6.17
C GLY A 86 15.31 2.93 -7.60
N GLY A 87 16.16 3.24 -8.59
CA GLY A 87 15.90 2.94 -9.99
C GLY A 87 15.87 1.44 -10.28
N LEU A 88 16.84 0.69 -9.75
CA LEU A 88 16.89 -0.77 -9.92
C LEU A 88 15.82 -1.47 -9.09
N SER A 89 15.53 -1.00 -7.87
CA SER A 89 14.46 -1.57 -7.03
C SER A 89 13.07 -1.37 -7.63
N PHE A 90 12.87 -0.35 -8.47
CA PHE A 90 11.66 -0.22 -9.27
C PHE A 90 11.72 -1.04 -10.57
N ALA A 91 12.78 -0.88 -11.36
CA ALA A 91 12.86 -1.45 -12.71
C ALA A 91 12.87 -2.98 -12.70
N ALA A 92 13.61 -3.60 -11.79
CA ALA A 92 13.72 -5.05 -11.71
C ALA A 92 12.36 -5.73 -11.45
N PRO A 93 11.59 -5.39 -10.40
CA PRO A 93 10.25 -5.97 -10.20
C PRO A 93 9.23 -5.51 -11.25
N PHE A 94 9.33 -4.29 -11.79
CA PHE A 94 8.45 -3.84 -12.87
C PHE A 94 8.56 -4.73 -14.11
N PHE A 95 9.78 -4.88 -14.65
CA PHE A 95 10.00 -5.73 -15.81
C PHE A 95 9.79 -7.20 -15.46
N GLY A 96 10.29 -7.68 -14.32
CA GLY A 96 10.09 -9.06 -13.88
C GLY A 96 8.62 -9.46 -13.84
N THR A 97 7.78 -8.64 -13.22
CA THR A 97 6.33 -8.87 -13.16
C THR A 97 5.68 -8.78 -14.54
N TRP A 98 6.04 -7.78 -15.35
CA TRP A 98 5.51 -7.66 -16.71
C TRP A 98 5.84 -8.91 -17.54
N LEU A 99 7.08 -9.40 -17.52
CA LEU A 99 7.46 -10.60 -18.27
C LEU A 99 6.69 -11.84 -17.78
N VAL A 100 6.54 -12.01 -16.48
CA VAL A 100 5.78 -13.13 -15.89
C VAL A 100 4.31 -13.04 -16.26
N CYS A 101 3.66 -11.88 -16.13
CA CYS A 101 2.26 -11.71 -16.47
C CYS A 101 2.02 -11.85 -17.98
N GLY A 102 2.87 -11.24 -18.81
CA GLY A 102 2.71 -11.22 -20.26
C GLY A 102 3.03 -12.56 -20.91
N TRP A 103 4.17 -13.17 -20.58
CA TRP A 103 4.60 -14.43 -21.20
C TRP A 103 4.28 -15.68 -20.38
N GLY A 104 4.32 -15.59 -19.04
CA GLY A 104 4.00 -16.71 -18.17
C GLY A 104 2.49 -16.95 -18.02
N LEU A 105 1.71 -15.88 -17.85
CA LEU A 105 0.26 -15.95 -17.63
C LEU A 105 -0.58 -15.56 -18.86
N GLY A 106 0.05 -15.07 -19.93
CA GLY A 106 -0.63 -14.71 -21.17
C GLY A 106 -1.52 -13.46 -21.06
N TRP A 107 -1.26 -12.58 -20.11
CA TRP A 107 -2.04 -11.35 -19.93
C TRP A 107 -1.80 -10.38 -21.09
N SER A 108 -2.81 -9.54 -21.36
CA SER A 108 -2.67 -8.47 -22.34
C SER A 108 -1.55 -7.51 -21.94
N LEU A 109 -0.92 -6.87 -22.94
CA LEU A 109 0.17 -5.93 -22.72
C LEU A 109 -0.19 -4.84 -21.67
N PRO A 110 -1.37 -4.19 -21.72
CA PRO A 110 -1.73 -3.19 -20.73
C PRO A 110 -1.90 -3.77 -19.32
N ALA A 111 -2.50 -4.96 -19.19
CA ALA A 111 -2.71 -5.60 -17.89
C ALA A 111 -1.38 -6.01 -17.23
N ALA A 112 -0.45 -6.55 -18.02
CA ALA A 112 0.88 -6.93 -17.53
C ALA A 112 1.71 -5.70 -17.09
N GLN A 113 1.60 -4.58 -17.81
CA GLN A 113 2.23 -3.32 -17.41
C GLN A 113 1.64 -2.76 -16.11
N ILE A 114 0.31 -2.77 -15.96
CA ILE A 114 -0.35 -2.34 -14.72
C ILE A 114 0.09 -3.20 -13.54
N ALA A 115 0.16 -4.53 -13.72
CA ALA A 115 0.68 -5.44 -12.70
C ALA A 115 2.12 -5.11 -12.33
N GLY A 116 2.96 -4.82 -13.33
CA GLY A 116 4.33 -4.37 -13.12
C GLY A 116 4.43 -3.12 -12.24
N VAL A 117 3.63 -2.09 -12.52
CA VAL A 117 3.60 -0.87 -11.71
C VAL A 117 3.11 -1.15 -10.28
N ALA A 118 2.09 -1.99 -10.13
CA ALA A 118 1.52 -2.32 -8.84
C ALA A 118 2.53 -3.04 -7.91
N LEU A 119 3.39 -3.90 -8.45
CA LEU A 119 4.35 -4.69 -7.68
C LEU A 119 5.76 -4.07 -7.57
N SER A 120 6.01 -2.92 -8.20
CA SER A 120 7.34 -2.30 -8.22
C SER A 120 7.58 -1.23 -7.16
N THR A 121 6.63 -1.03 -6.23
CA THR A 121 6.76 -0.06 -5.13
C THR A 121 7.05 -0.78 -3.81
N THR A 122 7.96 -0.23 -3.02
CA THR A 122 8.32 -0.78 -1.70
C THR A 122 7.73 0.08 -0.58
N SER A 123 7.02 -0.54 0.37
CA SER A 123 6.46 0.17 1.52
C SER A 123 7.41 0.13 2.72
N LEU A 124 8.13 1.22 2.95
CA LEU A 124 9.00 1.36 4.13
C LEU A 124 8.20 1.27 5.43
N ALA A 125 6.95 1.75 5.47
CA ALA A 125 6.11 1.70 6.67
C ALA A 125 5.92 0.28 7.22
N VAL A 126 5.79 -0.72 6.34
CA VAL A 126 5.68 -2.12 6.74
C VAL A 126 7.04 -2.68 7.17
N VAL A 127 8.11 -2.37 6.41
CA VAL A 127 9.45 -2.88 6.68
C VAL A 127 10.02 -2.31 7.99
N TYR A 128 9.82 -1.01 8.25
CA TYR A 128 10.29 -0.36 9.48
C TYR A 128 9.63 -0.94 10.74
N ALA A 129 8.32 -1.23 10.68
CA ALA A 129 7.63 -1.88 11.80
C ALA A 129 8.31 -3.22 12.15
N VAL A 130 8.61 -4.04 11.14
CA VAL A 130 9.31 -5.32 11.34
C VAL A 130 10.75 -5.10 11.83
N LEU A 131 11.49 -4.15 11.25
CA LEU A 131 12.86 -3.86 11.69
C LEU A 131 12.92 -3.44 13.16
N VAL A 132 12.04 -2.52 13.58
CA VAL A 132 11.95 -2.07 14.98
C VAL A 132 11.52 -3.20 15.93
N GLU A 133 10.61 -4.08 15.49
CA GLU A 133 10.17 -5.23 16.28
C GLU A 133 11.23 -6.35 16.38
N THR A 134 12.14 -6.44 15.39
CA THR A 134 13.17 -7.49 15.31
C THR A 134 14.58 -7.05 15.71
N GLY A 135 14.86 -5.75 15.89
CA GLY A 135 16.13 -5.24 16.41
C GLY A 135 16.37 -3.75 16.19
#